data_AF-A0A929ZA78-F1
#
_entry.id   AF-A0A929ZA78-F1
#
_cell.length_a   1.000
_cell.length_b   1.000
_cell.length_c   1.000
_cell.angle_alpha   90.00
_cell.angle_beta   90.00
_cell.angle_gamma   90.00
#
_symmetry.space_group_name_H-M   'P 1'
#
loop_
_entity.id
_entity.type
_entity.pdbx_description
1 polymer ?
#
loop_
_entity_poly.entity_id
_entity_poly.type
_entity_poly.pdbx_seq_one_letter_code
_entity_poly.pdbx_strand_id
1 'polypeptide(L)'
;MINIAYDEELIKTDPFRRFRFPRAEETRKRALPIESFKRLFAADGRKTDKTARDLFLLSFCLIGINPRDLYNIKPADIVGGRLQYKRAKTGRLYSIRVEPEAADLLPVLFELQKKRSFRTMVQHGEYLKRLHDEAGIIESDLTWYWARHSWATYAAELDIPEDTISRALGHSRGTGAAVTATYIKANNAKVDEANRRVIDFAFYGRR
;
A
#
# COMPACT_ATOMS: atom_id res chain seq x y z
N MET A 1 18.18 21.59 -1.83
CA MET A 1 19.11 22.65 -2.26
C MET A 1 18.82 23.96 -1.54
N ILE A 2 17.64 24.58 -1.66
CA ILE A 2 17.37 25.87 -1.00
C ILE A 2 17.37 25.78 0.54
N ASN A 3 16.71 24.78 1.14
CA ASN A 3 16.73 24.61 2.61
C ASN A 3 18.14 24.35 3.13
N ILE A 4 18.92 23.54 2.41
CA ILE A 4 20.32 23.26 2.75
C ILE A 4 21.12 24.57 2.73
N ALA A 5 20.95 25.42 1.72
CA ALA A 5 21.63 26.71 1.65
C ALA A 5 21.19 27.69 2.76
N TYR A 6 19.95 27.60 3.24
CA TYR A 6 19.49 28.39 4.38
C TYR A 6 20.06 27.85 5.70
N ASP A 7 20.05 26.53 5.88
CA ASP A 7 20.56 25.84 7.07
C ASP A 7 22.09 25.94 7.18
N GLU A 8 22.80 25.96 6.05
CA GLU A 8 24.25 26.20 5.95
C GLU A 8 24.60 27.70 5.89
N GLU A 9 23.63 28.58 6.16
CA GLU A 9 23.78 30.05 6.21
C GLU A 9 24.31 30.71 4.92
N LEU A 10 24.31 29.99 3.80
CA LEU A 10 24.67 30.49 2.47
C LEU A 10 23.66 31.53 1.94
N ILE A 11 22.43 31.53 2.46
CA ILE A 11 21.42 32.56 2.21
C ILE A 11 20.82 33.08 3.53
N LYS A 12 20.69 34.41 3.65
CA LYS A 12 20.27 35.07 4.90
C LYS A 12 18.78 34.96 5.23
N THR A 13 17.95 34.54 4.28
CA THR A 13 16.49 34.55 4.47
C THR A 13 15.86 33.42 3.68
N ASP A 14 14.94 32.70 4.31
CA ASP A 14 14.13 31.67 3.65
C ASP A 14 13.28 32.33 2.54
N PRO A 15 13.51 32.00 1.25
CA PRO A 15 12.80 32.58 0.12
C PRO A 15 11.32 32.16 0.07
N PHE A 16 10.91 31.14 0.83
CA PHE A 16 9.51 30.70 0.92
C PHE A 16 8.78 31.24 2.15
N ARG A 17 9.40 32.11 2.96
CA ARG A 17 8.80 32.67 4.19
C ARG A 17 7.44 33.35 3.97
N ARG A 18 7.23 33.95 2.80
CA ARG A 18 5.96 34.60 2.42
C ARG A 18 5.07 33.72 1.53
N PHE A 19 5.60 32.58 1.08
CA PHE A 19 4.88 31.64 0.24
C PHE A 19 4.05 30.71 1.12
N ARG A 20 2.73 30.83 1.05
CA ARG A 20 1.85 29.80 1.62
C ARG A 20 1.63 28.74 0.56
N PHE A 21 2.08 27.52 0.83
CA PHE A 21 1.69 26.39 0.01
C PHE A 21 0.16 26.32 -0.04
N PRO A 22 -0.43 26.12 -1.23
CA PRO A 22 -1.84 25.80 -1.32
C PRO A 22 -2.14 24.65 -0.36
N ARG A 23 -3.30 24.69 0.33
CA ARG A 23 -3.78 23.47 0.99
C ARG A 23 -3.83 22.39 -0.07
N ALA A 24 -3.24 21.24 0.22
CA ALA A 24 -3.33 20.10 -0.68
C ALA A 24 -4.80 19.92 -1.03
N GLU A 25 -5.13 20.03 -2.32
CA GLU A 25 -6.49 19.73 -2.78
C GLU A 25 -6.87 18.35 -2.25
N GLU A 26 -8.12 18.20 -1.81
CA GLU A 26 -8.64 16.87 -1.48
C GLU A 26 -8.50 16.00 -2.72
N THR A 27 -7.48 15.14 -2.71
CA THR A 27 -7.30 14.14 -3.75
C THR A 27 -8.60 13.36 -3.85
N ARG A 28 -9.18 13.32 -5.06
CA ARG A 28 -10.40 12.56 -5.39
C ARG A 28 -10.44 11.22 -4.64
N LYS A 29 -11.61 10.78 -4.20
CA LYS A 29 -11.79 9.45 -3.58
C LYS A 29 -11.27 8.37 -4.54
N ARG A 30 -10.10 7.82 -4.25
CA ARG A 30 -9.37 6.82 -5.08
C ARG A 30 -9.59 5.41 -4.55
N ALA A 31 -10.81 5.04 -4.22
CA ALA A 31 -11.13 3.70 -3.75
C ALA A 31 -11.96 2.98 -4.81
N LEU A 32 -11.56 1.76 -5.16
CA LEU A 32 -12.38 0.93 -6.03
C LEU A 32 -13.70 0.65 -5.30
N PRO A 33 -14.85 0.80 -5.96
CA PRO A 33 -16.08 0.18 -5.49
C PRO A 33 -15.88 -1.33 -5.38
N ILE A 34 -16.56 -1.96 -4.41
CA ILE A 34 -16.43 -3.39 -4.17
C ILE A 34 -16.71 -4.23 -5.43
N GLU A 35 -17.67 -3.81 -6.25
CA GLU A 35 -18.00 -4.50 -7.50
C GLU A 35 -16.89 -4.36 -8.55
N SER A 36 -16.27 -3.18 -8.68
CA SER A 36 -15.08 -2.99 -9.52
C SER A 36 -13.90 -3.82 -9.02
N PHE A 37 -13.72 -3.93 -7.71
CA PHE A 37 -12.67 -4.77 -7.11
C PHE A 37 -12.87 -6.25 -7.42
N LYS A 38 -14.10 -6.77 -7.29
CA LYS A 38 -14.44 -8.14 -7.65
C LYS A 38 -14.23 -8.41 -9.14
N ARG A 39 -14.57 -7.46 -10.02
CA ARG A 39 -14.27 -7.54 -11.45
C ARG A 39 -12.77 -7.61 -11.70
N LEU A 40 -11.99 -6.76 -11.05
CA LEU A 40 -10.52 -6.80 -11.15
C LEU A 40 -9.95 -8.13 -10.67
N PHE A 41 -10.48 -8.69 -9.58
CA PHE A 41 -10.07 -9.99 -9.06
C PHE A 41 -10.37 -11.13 -10.05
N ALA A 42 -11.56 -11.12 -10.65
CA ALA A 42 -11.98 -12.11 -11.63
C ALA A 42 -11.39 -11.88 -13.03
N ALA A 43 -10.83 -10.69 -13.31
CA ALA A 43 -10.33 -10.32 -14.62
C ALA A 43 -9.22 -11.28 -15.05
N ASP A 44 -9.44 -11.93 -16.18
CA ASP A 44 -8.40 -12.70 -16.87
C ASP A 44 -7.87 -11.88 -18.05
N GLY A 45 -6.73 -12.28 -18.60
CA GLY A 45 -6.13 -11.57 -19.71
C GLY A 45 -4.77 -12.12 -20.08
N ARG A 46 -3.96 -11.30 -20.73
CA ARG A 46 -2.60 -11.71 -21.09
C ARG A 46 -1.78 -11.93 -19.83
N LYS A 47 -0.72 -12.72 -19.93
CA LYS A 47 0.20 -13.01 -18.83
C LYS A 47 0.67 -11.75 -18.08
N THR A 48 0.99 -10.67 -18.81
CA THR A 48 1.43 -9.38 -18.24
C THR A 48 0.36 -8.70 -17.41
N ASP A 49 -0.89 -8.90 -17.79
CA ASP A 49 -2.07 -8.23 -17.22
C ASP A 49 -2.43 -8.97 -15.94
N LYS A 50 -2.49 -10.30 -15.99
CA LYS A 50 -2.58 -11.16 -14.79
C LYS A 50 -1.48 -10.82 -13.78
N THR A 51 -0.22 -10.69 -14.22
CA THR A 51 0.87 -10.30 -13.31
C THR A 51 0.64 -8.92 -12.67
N ALA A 52 0.14 -7.94 -13.43
CA ALA A 52 -0.17 -6.62 -12.88
C ALA A 52 -1.32 -6.66 -11.86
N ARG A 53 -2.39 -7.39 -12.17
CA ARG A 53 -3.52 -7.67 -11.27
C ARG A 53 -3.04 -8.34 -9.98
N ASP A 54 -2.27 -9.42 -10.10
CA ASP A 54 -1.81 -10.22 -8.96
C ASP A 54 -0.91 -9.40 -8.03
N LEU A 55 -0.02 -8.57 -8.59
CA LEU A 55 0.78 -7.63 -7.82
C LEU A 55 -0.06 -6.53 -7.15
N PHE A 56 -1.13 -6.06 -7.80
CA PHE A 56 -2.05 -5.09 -7.22
C PHE A 56 -2.80 -5.69 -6.03
N LEU A 57 -3.30 -6.91 -6.19
CA LEU A 57 -3.95 -7.68 -5.13
C LEU A 57 -2.98 -7.97 -3.98
N LEU A 58 -1.73 -8.34 -4.29
CA LEU A 58 -0.69 -8.53 -3.28
C LEU A 58 -0.43 -7.23 -2.50
N SER A 59 -0.35 -6.10 -3.19
CA SER A 59 -0.24 -4.79 -2.54
C SER A 59 -1.42 -4.55 -1.60
N PHE A 60 -2.65 -4.83 -2.05
CA PHE A 60 -3.88 -4.68 -1.25
C PHE A 60 -3.85 -5.57 0.00
N CYS A 61 -3.56 -6.88 -0.13
CA CYS A 61 -3.51 -7.82 0.99
C CYS A 61 -2.40 -7.49 2.00
N LEU A 62 -1.37 -6.77 1.56
CA LEU A 62 -0.30 -6.21 2.40
C LEU A 62 -0.56 -4.74 2.79
N ILE A 63 -1.82 -4.38 3.04
CA ILE A 63 -2.24 -3.06 3.56
C ILE A 63 -1.82 -1.91 2.61
N GLY A 64 -1.94 -2.18 1.31
CA GLY A 64 -1.60 -1.23 0.25
C GLY A 64 -0.13 -0.84 0.22
N ILE A 65 0.81 -1.73 0.59
CA ILE A 65 2.26 -1.47 0.50
C ILE A 65 2.61 -0.82 -0.85
N ASN A 66 3.46 0.22 -0.82
CA ASN A 66 3.75 0.95 -2.06
C ASN A 66 4.59 0.08 -3.02
N PRO A 67 4.60 0.38 -4.34
CA PRO A 67 5.35 -0.43 -5.30
C PRO A 67 6.84 -0.56 -4.99
N ARG A 68 7.48 0.49 -4.47
CA ARG A 68 8.92 0.45 -4.17
C ARG A 68 9.24 -0.54 -3.06
N ASP A 69 8.47 -0.50 -1.98
CA ASP A 69 8.62 -1.39 -0.83
C ASP A 69 8.21 -2.82 -1.23
N LEU A 70 7.12 -2.97 -1.99
CA LEU A 70 6.67 -4.25 -2.54
C LEU A 70 7.77 -4.93 -3.36
N TYR A 71 8.37 -4.21 -4.31
CA TYR A 71 9.46 -4.74 -5.13
C TYR A 71 10.69 -5.15 -4.32
N ASN A 72 10.92 -4.55 -3.16
CA ASN A 72 12.09 -4.82 -2.34
C ASN A 72 11.88 -5.97 -1.34
N ILE A 73 10.68 -6.54 -1.24
CA ILE A 73 10.43 -7.71 -0.38
C ILE A 73 11.30 -8.87 -0.84
N LYS A 74 11.99 -9.49 0.11
CA LYS A 74 12.76 -10.72 -0.08
C LYS A 74 12.10 -11.88 0.67
N PRO A 75 12.34 -13.13 0.26
CA PRO A 75 11.87 -14.29 1.03
C PRO A 75 12.35 -14.27 2.50
N ALA A 76 13.57 -13.78 2.76
CA ALA A 76 14.13 -13.65 4.10
C ALA A 76 13.40 -12.63 5.00
N ASP A 77 12.62 -11.71 4.42
CA ASP A 77 11.82 -10.73 5.16
C ASP A 77 10.53 -11.36 5.72
N ILE A 78 10.21 -12.59 5.33
CA ILE A 78 9.04 -13.33 5.81
C ILE A 78 9.49 -14.30 6.90
N VAL A 79 9.14 -13.96 8.15
CA VAL A 79 9.55 -14.72 9.34
C VAL A 79 8.33 -15.02 10.18
N GLY A 80 8.08 -16.31 10.43
CA GLY A 80 6.95 -16.76 11.27
C GLY A 80 5.59 -16.33 10.73
N GLY A 81 5.37 -16.41 9.42
CA GLY A 81 4.11 -16.00 8.78
C GLY A 81 3.86 -14.49 8.73
N ARG A 82 4.91 -13.67 8.95
CA ARG A 82 4.82 -12.21 8.91
C ARG A 82 5.87 -11.61 7.99
N LEU A 83 5.48 -10.64 7.19
CA LEU A 83 6.38 -9.79 6.43
C LEU A 83 6.92 -8.69 7.35
N GLN A 84 8.25 -8.61 7.47
CA GLN A 84 8.95 -7.57 8.21
C GLN A 84 9.80 -6.73 7.27
N TYR A 85 9.53 -5.44 7.15
CA TYR A 85 10.27 -4.58 6.22
C TYR A 85 10.42 -3.15 6.75
N LYS A 86 11.46 -2.46 6.27
CA LYS A 86 11.69 -1.04 6.57
C LYS A 86 11.16 -0.18 5.41
N ARG A 87 10.15 0.63 5.66
CA ARG A 87 9.50 1.46 4.63
C ARG A 87 10.46 2.49 4.06
N ALA A 88 10.71 2.47 2.75
CA ALA A 88 11.72 3.30 2.09
C ALA A 88 11.51 4.81 2.31
N LYS A 89 10.26 5.29 2.33
CA LYS A 89 9.95 6.73 2.52
C LYS A 89 10.28 7.25 3.92
N THR A 90 10.15 6.41 4.95
CA THR A 90 10.14 6.89 6.36
C THR A 90 11.15 6.20 7.25
N GLY A 91 11.75 5.10 6.80
CA GLY A 91 12.66 4.28 7.60
C GLY A 91 11.99 3.52 8.75
N ARG A 92 10.66 3.55 8.91
CA ARG A 92 9.95 2.81 9.96
C ARG A 92 9.88 1.32 9.64
N LEU A 93 9.99 0.49 10.68
CA LEU A 93 9.77 -0.96 10.59
C LEU A 93 8.26 -1.25 10.56
N TYR A 94 7.84 -2.11 9.65
CA TYR A 94 6.48 -2.64 9.54
C TYR A 94 6.52 -4.14 9.75
N SER A 95 5.47 -4.66 10.37
CA SER A 95 5.27 -6.10 10.54
C SER A 95 3.82 -6.43 10.20
N ILE A 96 3.60 -7.07 9.05
CA ILE A 96 2.27 -7.39 8.53
C ILE A 96 2.13 -8.91 8.52
N ARG A 97 1.02 -9.44 9.04
CA ARG A 97 0.72 -10.87 8.88
C ARG A 97 0.51 -11.20 7.41
N VAL A 98 1.17 -12.26 6.94
CA VAL A 98 0.97 -12.77 5.59
C VAL A 98 -0.24 -13.69 5.63
N GLU A 99 -1.37 -13.15 5.20
CA GLU A 99 -2.62 -13.91 5.01
C GLU A 99 -2.50 -14.90 3.83
N PRO A 100 -3.32 -15.97 3.78
CA PRO A 100 -3.25 -16.99 2.73
C PRO A 100 -3.27 -16.40 1.30
N GLU A 101 -4.12 -15.42 1.06
CA GLU A 101 -4.24 -14.75 -0.25
C GLU A 101 -2.96 -13.99 -0.61
N ALA A 102 -2.29 -13.39 0.36
CA ALA A 102 -0.99 -12.77 0.13
C ALA A 102 0.10 -13.83 -0.11
N ALA A 103 0.05 -14.94 0.63
CA ALA A 103 1.00 -16.05 0.48
C ALA A 103 0.96 -16.65 -0.93
N ASP A 104 -0.23 -16.83 -1.49
CA ASP A 104 -0.44 -17.37 -2.85
C ASP A 104 0.08 -16.42 -3.95
N LEU A 105 0.10 -15.12 -3.68
CA LEU A 105 0.52 -14.09 -4.64
C LEU A 105 2.02 -13.75 -4.55
N LEU A 106 2.70 -14.03 -3.43
CA LEU A 106 4.13 -13.78 -3.25
C LEU A 106 5.03 -14.44 -4.33
N PRO A 107 4.79 -15.68 -4.78
CA PRO A 107 5.56 -16.28 -5.87
C PRO A 107 5.57 -15.45 -7.15
N VAL A 108 4.46 -14.76 -7.48
CA VAL A 108 4.37 -13.89 -8.67
C VAL A 108 5.38 -12.74 -8.58
N LEU A 109 5.50 -12.13 -7.40
CA LEU A 109 6.48 -11.08 -7.14
C LEU A 109 7.92 -11.60 -7.27
N PHE A 110 8.23 -12.73 -6.63
CA PHE A 110 9.58 -13.30 -6.65
C PHE A 110 10.01 -13.73 -8.06
N GLU A 111 9.09 -14.28 -8.85
CA GLU A 111 9.35 -14.60 -10.26
C GLU A 111 9.56 -13.35 -11.12
N LEU A 112 8.82 -12.28 -10.85
CA LEU A 112 8.99 -11.02 -11.55
C LEU A 112 10.36 -10.38 -11.23
N GLN A 113 10.78 -10.37 -9.97
CA GLN A 113 12.07 -9.83 -9.53
C GLN A 113 13.27 -10.52 -10.20
N LYS A 114 13.18 -11.83 -10.50
CA LYS A 114 14.24 -12.57 -11.20
C LYS A 114 14.43 -12.11 -12.65
N LYS A 115 13.36 -11.65 -13.30
CA LYS A 115 13.32 -11.42 -14.74
C LYS A 115 13.32 -9.94 -15.10
N ARG A 116 12.85 -9.08 -14.19
CA ARG A 116 12.49 -7.69 -14.49
C ARG A 116 12.97 -6.74 -13.40
N SER A 117 13.29 -5.52 -13.82
CA SER A 117 13.66 -4.43 -12.92
C SER A 117 12.45 -3.80 -12.24
N PHE A 118 12.68 -3.03 -11.17
CA PHE A 118 11.66 -2.18 -10.56
C PHE A 118 10.95 -1.27 -11.57
N ARG A 119 11.70 -0.71 -12.53
CA ARG A 119 11.13 0.15 -13.59
C ARG A 119 10.07 -0.60 -14.39
N THR A 120 10.34 -1.87 -14.72
CA THR A 120 9.35 -2.72 -15.40
C THR A 120 8.13 -2.95 -14.51
N MET A 121 8.31 -3.22 -13.22
CA MET A 121 7.17 -3.37 -12.30
C MET A 121 6.30 -2.10 -12.23
N VAL A 122 6.90 -0.91 -12.26
CA VAL A 122 6.15 0.34 -12.32
C VAL A 122 5.39 0.45 -13.65
N GLN A 123 6.01 0.06 -14.78
CA GLN A 123 5.33 -0.04 -16.08
C GLN A 123 4.16 -1.03 -16.05
N HIS A 124 4.16 -2.04 -15.18
CA HIS A 124 2.97 -2.88 -15.00
C HIS A 124 1.73 -2.10 -14.52
N GLY A 125 1.90 -0.88 -14.01
CA GLY A 125 0.77 0.03 -13.75
C GLY A 125 0.02 0.46 -15.03
N GLU A 126 0.66 0.43 -16.20
CA GLU A 126 -0.02 0.66 -17.47
C GLU A 126 -0.90 -0.53 -17.87
N TYR A 127 -0.53 -1.74 -17.47
CA TYR A 127 -1.38 -2.93 -17.69
C TYR A 127 -2.62 -2.94 -16.81
N LEU A 128 -2.58 -2.27 -15.64
CA LEU A 128 -3.80 -2.04 -14.85
C LEU A 128 -4.81 -1.17 -15.60
N LYS A 129 -4.35 -0.21 -16.42
CA LYS A 129 -5.26 0.59 -17.27
C LYS A 129 -5.91 -0.26 -18.36
N ARG A 130 -5.14 -1.15 -18.99
CA ARG A 130 -5.70 -2.07 -19.98
C ARG A 130 -6.71 -3.04 -19.35
N LEU A 131 -6.39 -3.58 -18.18
CA LEU A 131 -7.34 -4.41 -17.42
C LEU A 131 -8.59 -3.64 -17.04
N HIS A 132 -8.46 -2.35 -16.75
CA HIS A 132 -9.62 -1.49 -16.51
C HIS A 132 -10.55 -1.46 -17.73
N ASP A 133 -10.00 -1.25 -18.92
CA ASP A 133 -10.78 -1.25 -20.18
C ASP A 133 -11.41 -2.63 -20.45
N GLU A 134 -10.64 -3.70 -20.28
CA GLU A 134 -11.07 -5.09 -20.58
C GLU A 134 -12.10 -5.62 -19.56
N ALA A 135 -11.95 -5.30 -18.28
CA ALA A 135 -12.83 -5.76 -17.21
C ALA A 135 -14.05 -4.85 -16.98
N GLY A 136 -14.21 -3.79 -17.77
CA GLY A 136 -15.31 -2.82 -17.62
C GLY A 136 -15.32 -2.16 -16.25
N ILE A 137 -14.14 -1.82 -15.72
CA ILE A 137 -13.98 -1.03 -14.50
C ILE A 137 -14.31 0.42 -14.86
N ILE A 138 -14.94 1.19 -13.96
CA ILE A 138 -15.42 2.56 -14.29
C ILE A 138 -14.32 3.60 -13.96
N GLU A 139 -13.35 3.24 -13.14
CA GLU A 139 -12.29 4.10 -12.63
C GLU A 139 -11.12 4.28 -13.63
N SER A 140 -11.25 5.26 -14.54
CA SER A 140 -10.31 5.51 -15.66
C SER A 140 -8.85 5.82 -15.27
N ASP A 141 -8.58 6.14 -14.01
CA ASP A 141 -7.25 6.47 -13.48
C ASP A 141 -6.72 5.42 -12.49
N LEU A 142 -7.11 4.15 -12.65
CA LEU A 142 -6.61 3.03 -11.85
C LEU A 142 -5.07 3.00 -11.88
N THR A 143 -4.48 3.04 -10.69
CA THR A 143 -3.03 2.94 -10.46
C THR A 143 -2.76 2.11 -9.21
N TRP A 144 -1.50 1.76 -8.98
CA TRP A 144 -1.04 1.07 -7.76
C TRP A 144 -1.54 1.70 -6.45
N TYR A 145 -1.70 3.02 -6.39
CA TYR A 145 -2.11 3.71 -5.17
C TYR A 145 -3.56 3.42 -4.78
N TRP A 146 -4.39 2.98 -5.73
CA TRP A 146 -5.77 2.57 -5.45
C TRP A 146 -5.85 1.38 -4.53
N ALA A 147 -4.86 0.48 -4.50
CA ALA A 147 -4.83 -0.64 -3.56
C ALA A 147 -4.87 -0.13 -2.10
N ARG A 148 -4.03 0.85 -1.76
CA ARG A 148 -3.99 1.46 -0.42
C ARG A 148 -5.27 2.21 -0.08
N HIS A 149 -5.77 3.00 -1.02
CA HIS A 149 -6.96 3.80 -0.79
C HIS A 149 -8.23 2.93 -0.67
N SER A 150 -8.34 1.86 -1.49
CA SER A 150 -9.42 0.88 -1.39
C SER A 150 -9.36 0.16 -0.05
N TRP A 151 -8.18 -0.33 0.36
CA TRP A 151 -8.01 -0.96 1.68
C TRP A 151 -8.46 -0.05 2.83
N ALA A 152 -8.02 1.22 2.82
CA ALA A 152 -8.38 2.19 3.86
C ALA A 152 -9.87 2.52 3.88
N THR A 153 -10.49 2.61 2.70
CA THR A 153 -11.92 2.92 2.56
C THR A 153 -12.77 1.74 3.03
N TYR A 154 -12.44 0.52 2.61
CA TYR A 154 -13.12 -0.68 3.09
C TYR A 154 -12.94 -0.87 4.59
N ALA A 155 -11.76 -0.56 5.13
CA ALA A 155 -11.55 -0.61 6.57
C ALA A 155 -12.49 0.35 7.30
N ALA A 156 -12.65 1.57 6.80
CA ALA A 156 -13.59 2.54 7.36
C ALA A 156 -15.05 2.08 7.23
N GLU A 157 -15.44 1.47 6.10
CA GLU A 157 -16.79 0.90 5.90
C GLU A 157 -17.11 -0.27 6.84
N LEU A 158 -16.08 -0.95 7.35
CA LEU A 158 -16.20 -2.03 8.34
C LEU A 158 -16.13 -1.53 9.79
N ASP A 159 -16.27 -0.22 10.00
CA ASP A 159 -16.17 0.44 11.30
C ASP A 159 -14.87 0.13 12.05
N ILE A 160 -13.77 -0.12 11.31
CA ILE A 160 -12.46 -0.28 11.93
C ILE A 160 -12.02 1.09 12.46
N PRO A 161 -11.58 1.18 13.74
CA PRO A 161 -11.17 2.45 14.34
C PRO A 161 -10.11 3.19 13.51
N GLU A 162 -10.29 4.51 13.35
CA GLU A 162 -9.38 5.37 12.57
C GLU A 162 -7.93 5.27 13.07
N ASP A 163 -7.73 5.11 14.39
CA ASP A 163 -6.41 4.93 14.99
C ASP A 163 -5.69 3.67 14.45
N THR A 164 -6.45 2.62 14.19
CA THR A 164 -5.98 1.32 13.70
C THR A 164 -5.72 1.38 12.21
N ILE A 165 -6.60 2.03 11.44
CA ILE A 165 -6.37 2.32 10.01
C ILE A 165 -5.12 3.19 9.83
N SER A 166 -5.02 4.29 10.59
CA SER A 166 -3.88 5.21 10.58
C SER A 166 -2.57 4.50 10.91
N ARG A 167 -2.59 3.62 11.92
CA ARG A 167 -1.44 2.80 12.30
C ARG A 167 -1.06 1.77 11.25
N ALA A 168 -2.02 1.09 10.64
CA ALA A 168 -1.80 0.14 9.55
C ALA A 168 -1.13 0.81 8.34
N LEU A 169 -1.58 2.02 7.98
CA LEU A 169 -1.00 2.85 6.92
C LEU A 169 0.31 3.55 7.32
N GLY A 170 0.65 3.51 8.61
CA GLY A 170 1.83 4.09 9.21
C GLY A 170 1.84 5.61 9.29
N HIS A 171 0.66 6.21 9.41
CA HIS A 171 0.40 7.63 9.62
C HIS A 171 0.51 8.06 11.10
N SER A 172 0.94 7.18 12.01
CA SER A 172 1.11 7.54 13.42
C SER A 172 2.08 8.73 13.59
N ARG A 173 1.59 9.80 14.22
CA ARG A 173 2.36 10.94 14.71
C ARG A 173 3.00 10.56 16.04
N GLY A 174 4.33 10.43 16.10
CA GLY A 174 5.10 10.11 17.31
C GLY A 174 4.82 8.70 17.87
N THR A 175 5.70 8.03 18.60
CA THR A 175 6.86 8.48 19.37
C THR A 175 8.08 7.61 19.02
N GLY A 176 9.20 8.26 18.73
CA GLY A 176 10.48 7.68 19.13
C GLY A 176 10.52 7.64 20.66
N ALA A 177 11.24 6.65 21.19
CA ALA A 177 11.44 6.33 22.61
C ALA A 177 10.41 5.38 23.25
N ALA A 178 10.91 4.18 23.56
CA ALA A 178 10.52 3.31 24.68
C ALA A 178 9.03 3.01 24.91
N VAL A 179 8.35 2.42 23.92
CA VAL A 179 7.06 1.74 24.16
C VAL A 179 7.34 0.25 24.39
N THR A 180 6.86 -0.30 25.51
CA THR A 180 7.10 -1.71 25.88
C THR A 180 6.58 -2.67 24.80
N ALA A 181 7.33 -3.75 24.55
CA ALA A 181 7.06 -4.71 23.47
C ALA A 181 5.62 -5.27 23.46
N THR A 182 4.96 -5.31 24.63
CA THR A 182 3.57 -5.74 24.81
C THR A 182 2.58 -4.84 24.06
N TYR A 183 2.72 -3.51 24.13
CA TYR A 183 1.85 -2.57 23.40
C TYR A 183 2.05 -2.66 21.89
N ILE A 184 3.28 -2.90 21.43
CA ILE A 184 3.58 -3.12 20.01
C ILE A 184 2.89 -4.40 19.51
N LYS A 185 2.97 -5.49 20.26
CA LYS A 185 2.29 -6.76 19.92
C LYS A 185 0.76 -6.61 19.89
N ALA A 186 0.16 -6.00 20.90
CA ALA A 186 -1.28 -5.77 20.96
C ALA A 186 -1.76 -4.87 19.81
N ASN A 187 -0.99 -3.83 19.47
CA ASN A 187 -1.30 -2.95 18.36
C ASN A 187 -1.18 -3.64 17.00
N ASN A 188 -0.19 -4.53 16.82
CA ASN A 188 -0.06 -5.33 15.62
C ASN A 188 -1.21 -6.35 15.48
N ALA A 189 -1.68 -6.93 16.59
CA ALA A 189 -2.82 -7.84 16.56
C ALA A 189 -4.10 -7.14 16.06
N LYS A 190 -4.38 -5.92 16.50
CA LYS A 190 -5.50 -5.11 15.99
C LYS A 190 -5.38 -4.81 14.49
N VAL A 191 -4.16 -4.52 14.03
CA VAL A 191 -3.90 -4.28 12.59
C VAL A 191 -4.07 -5.57 11.78
N ASP A 192 -3.62 -6.70 12.29
CA ASP A 192 -3.80 -8.00 11.62
C ASP A 192 -5.29 -8.36 11.52
N GLU A 193 -6.05 -8.19 12.60
CA GLU A 193 -7.50 -8.42 12.62
C GLU A 193 -8.22 -7.50 11.63
N ALA A 194 -7.87 -6.21 11.62
CA ALA A 194 -8.38 -5.26 10.65
C ALA A 194 -8.08 -5.70 9.21
N ASN A 195 -6.84 -6.13 8.92
CA ASN A 195 -6.45 -6.59 7.59
C ASN A 195 -7.25 -7.83 7.17
N ARG A 196 -7.42 -8.80 8.08
CA ARG A 196 -8.22 -10.01 7.83
C ARG A 196 -9.66 -9.67 7.48
N ARG A 197 -10.31 -8.80 8.26
CA ARG A 197 -11.68 -8.32 8.00
C ARG A 197 -11.81 -7.63 6.66
N VAL A 198 -10.85 -6.78 6.28
CA VAL A 198 -10.85 -6.10 4.98
C VAL A 198 -10.71 -7.09 3.82
N ILE A 199 -9.84 -8.10 3.93
CA ILE A 199 -9.68 -9.13 2.91
C ILE A 199 -10.96 -9.98 2.84
N ASP A 200 -11.55 -10.35 3.98
CA ASP A 200 -12.79 -11.14 4.02
C ASP A 200 -13.97 -10.41 3.35
N PHE A 201 -14.07 -9.11 3.59
CA PHE A 201 -15.05 -8.26 2.92
C PHE A 201 -14.78 -8.16 1.42
N ALA A 202 -13.53 -7.89 1.03
CA ALA A 202 -13.17 -7.62 -0.36
C ALA A 202 -13.27 -8.87 -1.27
N PHE A 203 -12.80 -10.03 -0.78
CA PHE A 203 -12.71 -11.26 -1.56
C PHE A 203 -13.93 -12.17 -1.37
N TYR A 204 -14.54 -12.16 -0.19
CA TYR A 204 -15.60 -13.13 0.17
C TYR A 204 -16.94 -12.47 0.51
N GLY A 205 -17.02 -11.14 0.56
CA GLY A 205 -18.25 -10.42 0.91
C GLY A 205 -18.71 -10.62 2.35
N ARG A 206 -17.83 -11.08 3.25
CA ARG A 206 -18.14 -11.30 4.67
C ARG A 206 -17.85 -10.01 5.45
N ARG A 207 -18.83 -9.51 6.22
CA ARG A 207 -18.69 -8.31 7.06
C ARG A 207 -18.30 -8.68 8.49
#